data_AF-B2NHX7-F1
#
_entry.id   AF-B2NHX7-F1
#
_cell.length_a   1.000
_cell.length_b   1.000
_cell.length_c   1.000
_cell.angle_alpha   90.00
_cell.angle_beta   90.00
_cell.angle_gamma   90.00
#
_symmetry.space_group_name_H-M   'P 1'
#
loop_
_entity.id
_entity.type
_entity.pdbx_description
1 polymer ?
#
loop_
_entity_poly.entity_id
_entity_poly.type
_entity_poly.pdbx_seq_one_letter_code
_entity_poly.pdbx_strand_id
1 'polypeptide(L)'
;AGNLINVPYEAESFACLDKKEWSPLKARVETYKGLIFANWDENAIDLDTYLGEAKFYMDHMLDRTEAGTEVIPGIQKWVIPCNWKFAAEQFCSDMYYAGTTSHLSGIIAGLPEDLELADLAPPKFGKQYRASWGGHGSGFYIGDPNLMLAIMGPKVTSYLTEGPAAEKAAERLGSIERGTKIMVEHMTV
;
A
#
# COMPACT_ATOMS: atom_id res chain seq x y z
N ALA A 1 24.76 -4.98 -9.77
CA ALA A 1 24.95 -3.85 -10.71
C ALA A 1 24.49 -4.13 -12.14
N GLY A 2 24.33 -5.41 -12.57
CA GLY A 2 23.82 -5.72 -13.90
C GLY A 2 24.79 -5.39 -15.05
N ASN A 3 26.09 -5.29 -14.78
CA ASN A 3 27.07 -5.02 -15.83
C ASN A 3 27.43 -6.32 -16.56
N LEU A 4 27.55 -6.29 -17.88
CA LEU A 4 28.18 -7.36 -18.65
C LEU A 4 29.68 -7.36 -18.33
N ILE A 5 30.16 -8.40 -17.63
CA ILE A 5 31.56 -8.49 -17.20
C ILE A 5 32.40 -9.41 -18.08
N ASN A 6 31.77 -10.37 -18.74
CA ASN A 6 32.43 -11.40 -19.54
C ASN A 6 31.57 -11.80 -20.73
N VAL A 7 32.21 -11.97 -21.88
CA VAL A 7 31.66 -12.72 -23.02
C VAL A 7 32.62 -13.87 -23.34
N PRO A 8 32.16 -15.13 -23.40
CA PRO A 8 33.01 -16.23 -23.85
C PRO A 8 33.58 -15.96 -25.25
N TYR A 9 34.88 -16.23 -25.44
CA TYR A 9 35.63 -15.94 -26.68
C TYR A 9 35.66 -14.45 -27.09
N GLU A 10 35.60 -13.53 -26.13
CA GLU A 10 35.61 -12.07 -26.39
C GLU A 10 36.83 -11.65 -27.24
N ALA A 11 38.02 -12.15 -26.94
CA ALA A 11 39.24 -11.78 -27.68
C ALA A 11 39.24 -12.31 -29.12
N GLU A 12 38.69 -13.51 -29.35
CA GLU A 12 38.69 -14.16 -30.67
C GLU A 12 37.54 -13.69 -31.56
N SER A 13 36.38 -13.37 -30.97
CA SER A 13 35.13 -13.16 -31.71
C SER A 13 34.55 -11.75 -31.56
N PHE A 14 34.86 -11.05 -30.46
CA PHE A 14 34.21 -9.78 -30.09
C PHE A 14 35.19 -8.76 -29.49
N ALA A 15 36.43 -8.71 -30.02
CA ALA A 15 37.54 -7.94 -29.43
C ALA A 15 37.26 -6.43 -29.29
N CYS A 16 36.27 -5.91 -30.00
CA CYS A 16 35.83 -4.52 -29.98
C CYS A 16 34.52 -4.28 -29.20
N LEU A 17 34.00 -5.27 -28.48
CA LEU A 17 32.75 -5.15 -27.74
C LEU A 17 32.88 -4.18 -26.55
N ASP A 18 32.12 -3.08 -26.58
CA ASP A 18 31.93 -2.26 -25.40
C ASP A 18 30.85 -2.87 -24.49
N LYS A 19 31.29 -3.63 -23.49
CA LYS A 19 30.40 -4.29 -22.54
C LYS A 19 29.51 -3.32 -21.73
N LYS A 20 29.84 -2.02 -21.67
CA LYS A 20 28.98 -1.02 -21.02
C LYS A 20 27.71 -0.79 -21.83
N GLU A 21 27.85 -0.62 -23.15
CA GLU A 21 26.74 -0.39 -24.08
C GLU A 21 25.81 -1.61 -24.22
N TRP A 22 26.35 -2.82 -24.01
CA TRP A 22 25.61 -4.08 -24.09
C TRP A 22 25.14 -4.63 -22.75
N SER A 23 25.28 -3.85 -21.68
CA SER A 23 24.65 -4.19 -20.40
C SER A 23 23.13 -3.97 -20.47
N PRO A 24 22.32 -4.76 -19.73
CA PRO A 24 20.88 -4.53 -19.67
C PRO A 24 20.55 -3.10 -19.24
N LEU A 25 19.43 -2.58 -19.76
CA LEU A 25 18.91 -1.27 -19.40
C LEU A 25 18.79 -1.17 -17.87
N LYS A 26 19.17 -0.02 -17.32
CA LYS A 26 19.07 0.28 -15.89
C LYS A 26 17.84 1.15 -15.64
N ALA A 27 17.12 0.87 -14.56
CA ALA A 27 16.07 1.74 -14.05
C ALA A 27 16.66 2.64 -12.96
N ARG A 28 16.11 3.84 -12.84
CA ARG A 28 16.24 4.64 -11.62
C ARG A 28 15.50 3.93 -10.50
N VAL A 29 16.10 3.87 -9.32
CA VAL A 29 15.54 3.21 -8.14
C VAL A 29 15.52 4.18 -6.99
N GLU A 30 14.34 4.38 -6.40
CA GLU A 30 14.11 5.28 -5.27
C GLU A 30 13.23 4.55 -4.25
N THR A 31 13.32 4.94 -2.98
CA THR A 31 12.59 4.29 -1.89
C THR A 31 11.75 5.29 -1.12
N TYR A 32 10.58 4.85 -0.67
CA TYR A 32 9.76 5.60 0.27
C TYR A 32 9.42 4.72 1.48
N LYS A 33 10.04 5.02 2.62
CA LYS A 33 9.79 4.40 3.94
C LYS A 33 9.68 2.86 3.91
N GLY A 34 10.59 2.21 3.18
CA GLY A 34 10.69 0.75 3.05
C GLY A 34 10.17 0.19 1.72
N LEU A 35 9.29 0.91 1.01
CA LEU A 35 8.83 0.53 -0.32
C LEU A 35 9.88 0.89 -1.38
N ILE A 36 10.09 -0.01 -2.35
CA ILE A 36 11.06 0.16 -3.44
C ILE A 36 10.28 0.45 -4.74
N PHE A 37 10.58 1.59 -5.37
CA PHE A 37 10.01 1.98 -6.66
C PHE A 37 11.11 2.06 -7.72
N ALA A 38 10.73 1.86 -8.98
CA ALA A 38 11.63 1.98 -10.10
C ALA A 38 10.95 2.67 -11.29
N ASN A 39 11.70 3.50 -12.02
CA ASN A 39 11.25 4.15 -13.24
C ASN A 39 12.36 4.10 -14.29
N TRP A 40 12.00 3.80 -15.53
CA TRP A 40 12.95 3.73 -16.66
C TRP A 40 13.21 5.09 -17.31
N ASP A 41 12.33 6.07 -17.12
CA ASP A 41 12.45 7.38 -17.74
C ASP A 41 13.39 8.29 -16.93
N GLU A 42 14.52 8.64 -17.52
CA GLU A 42 15.53 9.52 -16.93
C GLU A 42 15.02 10.96 -16.76
N ASN A 43 14.00 11.38 -17.52
CA ASN A 43 13.46 12.74 -17.47
C ASN A 43 12.18 12.83 -16.63
N ALA A 44 11.67 11.71 -16.12
CA ALA A 44 10.55 11.73 -15.19
C ALA A 44 10.93 12.45 -13.89
N ILE A 45 9.95 13.07 -13.26
CA ILE A 45 10.12 13.64 -11.91
C ILE A 45 10.55 12.53 -10.91
N ASP A 46 11.25 12.91 -9.86
CA ASP A 46 11.64 11.99 -8.79
C ASP A 46 10.44 11.41 -8.04
N LEU A 47 10.66 10.34 -7.28
CA LEU A 47 9.60 9.64 -6.55
C LEU A 47 8.91 10.55 -5.55
N ASP A 48 9.66 11.38 -4.82
CA ASP A 48 9.10 12.26 -3.81
C ASP A 48 8.09 13.24 -4.43
N THR A 49 8.44 13.82 -5.58
CA THR A 49 7.58 14.71 -6.35
C THR A 49 6.42 13.95 -7.00
N TYR A 50 6.65 12.74 -7.53
CA TYR A 50 5.61 11.91 -8.13
C TYR A 50 4.51 11.57 -7.13
N LEU A 51 4.89 11.11 -5.92
CA LEU A 51 3.94 10.78 -4.86
C LEU A 51 3.19 12.01 -4.34
N GLY A 52 3.79 13.20 -4.43
CA GLY A 52 3.17 14.45 -4.00
C GLY A 52 2.63 14.38 -2.58
N GLU A 53 1.42 14.90 -2.37
CA GLU A 53 0.74 14.85 -1.07
C GLU A 53 0.11 13.49 -0.74
N ALA A 54 0.15 12.50 -1.65
CA ALA A 54 -0.30 11.13 -1.35
C ALA A 54 0.57 10.48 -0.26
N LYS A 55 1.83 10.92 -0.12
CA LYS A 55 2.74 10.57 0.99
C LYS A 55 2.07 10.69 2.37
N PHE A 56 1.22 11.70 2.55
CA PHE A 56 0.47 11.89 3.78
C PHE A 56 -0.38 10.66 4.15
N TYR A 57 -1.02 10.02 3.18
CA TYR A 57 -1.87 8.85 3.39
C TYR A 57 -1.04 7.57 3.48
N MET A 58 0.05 7.46 2.70
CA MET A 58 0.99 6.35 2.81
C MET A 58 1.56 6.22 4.22
N ASP A 59 1.81 7.35 4.88
CA ASP A 59 2.36 7.41 6.23
C ASP A 59 1.46 6.79 7.29
N HIS A 60 0.13 6.72 7.08
CA HIS A 60 -0.78 6.05 8.00
C HIS A 60 -0.39 4.59 8.26
N MET A 61 0.22 3.94 7.26
CA MET A 61 0.79 2.60 7.36
C MET A 61 2.30 2.60 7.58
N LEU A 62 3.04 3.39 6.80
CA LEU A 62 4.49 3.24 6.68
C LEU A 62 5.30 3.96 7.76
N ASP A 63 4.72 4.93 8.48
CA ASP A 63 5.47 5.81 9.40
C ASP A 63 4.94 5.85 10.83
N ARG A 64 4.23 4.80 11.25
CA ARG A 64 3.65 4.69 12.59
C ARG A 64 4.70 4.61 13.71
N THR A 65 5.95 4.28 13.37
CA THR A 65 7.09 4.21 14.30
C THR A 65 8.39 4.55 13.59
N GLU A 66 9.33 5.11 14.34
CA GLU A 66 10.75 5.29 13.99
C GLU A 66 11.46 3.99 13.59
N ALA A 67 10.95 2.83 14.01
CA ALA A 67 11.50 1.53 13.61
C ALA A 67 11.20 1.16 12.14
N GLY A 68 10.27 1.88 11.49
CA GLY A 68 9.81 1.56 10.15
C GLY A 68 8.95 0.30 10.08
N THR A 69 8.91 -0.33 8.91
CA THR A 69 8.15 -1.55 8.64
C THR A 69 9.06 -2.67 8.13
N GLU A 70 8.67 -3.91 8.38
CA GLU A 70 9.30 -5.11 7.81
C GLU A 70 8.29 -5.95 7.05
N VAL A 71 8.77 -6.75 6.10
CA VAL A 71 7.93 -7.64 5.30
C VAL A 71 8.00 -9.04 5.88
N ILE A 72 6.84 -9.63 6.20
CA ILE A 72 6.75 -11.04 6.57
C ILE A 72 7.26 -11.89 5.38
N PRO A 73 8.23 -12.81 5.57
CA PRO A 73 8.80 -13.56 4.46
C PRO A 73 7.76 -14.39 3.69
N GLY A 74 7.65 -14.14 2.38
CA GLY A 74 6.78 -14.87 1.46
C GLY A 74 6.03 -13.92 0.52
N ILE A 75 6.06 -14.21 -0.79
CA ILE A 75 5.30 -13.45 -1.79
C ILE A 75 4.33 -14.40 -2.48
N GLN A 76 3.02 -14.19 -2.25
CA GLN A 76 1.97 -14.92 -2.95
C GLN A 76 1.82 -14.39 -4.37
N LYS A 77 1.79 -15.29 -5.37
CA LYS A 77 1.64 -14.94 -6.80
C LYS A 77 0.52 -15.77 -7.42
N TRP A 78 -0.41 -15.11 -8.11
CA TRP A 78 -1.54 -15.74 -8.80
C TRP A 78 -1.93 -14.93 -10.05
N VAL A 79 -2.82 -15.45 -10.89
CA VAL A 79 -3.26 -14.81 -12.14
C VAL A 79 -4.77 -14.58 -12.10
N ILE A 80 -5.22 -13.36 -12.38
CA ILE A 80 -6.64 -13.00 -12.54
C ILE A 80 -6.85 -12.49 -13.98
N PRO A 81 -7.75 -13.08 -14.77
CA PRO A 81 -8.01 -12.65 -16.15
C PRO A 81 -8.91 -11.41 -16.21
N CYS A 82 -8.41 -10.28 -15.71
CA CYS A 82 -9.09 -8.98 -15.76
C CYS A 82 -8.12 -7.87 -16.19
N ASN A 83 -8.65 -6.70 -16.52
CA ASN A 83 -7.81 -5.54 -16.78
C ASN A 83 -7.24 -5.01 -15.45
N TRP A 84 -5.94 -4.69 -15.42
CA TRP A 84 -5.26 -4.18 -14.22
C TRP A 84 -5.94 -2.94 -13.61
N LYS A 85 -6.60 -2.12 -14.44
CA LYS A 85 -7.28 -0.90 -14.00
C LYS A 85 -8.41 -1.19 -13.01
N PHE A 86 -9.07 -2.35 -13.07
CA PHE A 86 -10.12 -2.68 -12.11
C PHE A 86 -9.56 -2.82 -10.70
N ALA A 87 -8.46 -3.56 -10.53
CA ALA A 87 -7.83 -3.69 -9.22
C ALA A 87 -7.25 -2.35 -8.74
N ALA A 88 -6.56 -1.61 -9.62
CA ALA A 88 -5.98 -0.32 -9.27
C ALA A 88 -7.06 0.71 -8.87
N GLU A 89 -8.16 0.81 -9.63
CA GLU A 89 -9.26 1.73 -9.36
C GLU A 89 -10.03 1.34 -8.10
N GLN A 90 -10.29 0.06 -7.89
CA GLN A 90 -11.00 -0.42 -6.71
C GLN A 90 -10.25 -0.07 -5.41
N PHE A 91 -8.93 -0.26 -5.38
CA PHE A 91 -8.10 0.16 -4.23
C PHE A 91 -7.89 1.69 -4.15
N CYS A 92 -8.04 2.41 -5.26
CA CYS A 92 -7.91 3.86 -5.31
C CYS A 92 -9.14 4.55 -4.69
N SER A 93 -10.35 4.09 -5.03
CA SER A 93 -11.56 4.88 -4.82
C SER A 93 -12.81 4.08 -4.41
N ASP A 94 -12.79 2.76 -4.45
CA ASP A 94 -14.01 1.97 -4.27
C ASP A 94 -14.08 1.40 -2.85
N MET A 95 -14.47 2.21 -1.86
CA MET A 95 -15.00 1.65 -0.59
C MET A 95 -16.44 1.15 -0.79
N TYR A 96 -17.09 1.59 -1.86
CA TYR A 96 -18.51 1.36 -2.09
C TYR A 96 -18.84 -0.13 -2.26
N TYR A 97 -18.01 -0.89 -2.97
CA TYR A 97 -18.22 -2.33 -3.12
C TYR A 97 -18.15 -3.09 -1.79
N ALA A 98 -17.28 -2.65 -0.85
CA ALA A 98 -17.10 -3.26 0.46
C ALA A 98 -18.24 -2.91 1.42
N GLY A 99 -18.72 -1.66 1.37
CA GLY A 99 -19.87 -1.19 2.13
C GLY A 99 -21.24 -1.65 1.61
N THR A 100 -21.28 -2.41 0.51
CA THR A 100 -22.52 -2.91 -0.10
C THR A 100 -22.60 -4.44 -0.05
N THR A 101 -22.40 -5.14 -1.16
CA THR A 101 -22.73 -6.57 -1.26
C THR A 101 -21.53 -7.47 -1.46
N SER A 102 -20.38 -6.94 -1.87
CA SER A 102 -19.26 -7.75 -2.36
C SER A 102 -18.61 -8.61 -1.28
N HIS A 103 -18.62 -8.13 -0.03
CA HIS A 103 -17.91 -8.75 1.09
C HIS A 103 -18.81 -9.25 2.22
N LEU A 104 -20.12 -9.36 2.00
CA LEU A 104 -21.06 -9.81 3.06
C LEU A 104 -20.62 -11.14 3.67
N SER A 105 -20.25 -12.13 2.84
CA SER A 105 -19.77 -13.43 3.32
C SER A 105 -18.41 -13.36 4.01
N GLY A 106 -17.52 -12.46 3.59
CA GLY A 106 -16.23 -12.25 4.22
C GLY A 106 -16.36 -11.64 5.62
N ILE A 107 -17.28 -10.67 5.78
CA ILE A 107 -17.60 -10.08 7.08
C ILE A 107 -18.17 -11.15 8.02
N ILE A 108 -19.14 -11.94 7.55
CA ILE A 108 -19.73 -13.04 8.34
C ILE A 108 -18.66 -14.04 8.78
N ALA A 109 -17.70 -14.39 7.92
CA ALA A 109 -16.65 -15.34 8.25
C ALA A 109 -15.70 -14.85 9.37
N GLY A 110 -15.59 -13.54 9.57
CA GLY A 110 -14.75 -12.94 10.60
C GLY A 110 -15.49 -12.56 11.89
N LEU A 111 -16.82 -12.70 11.92
CA LEU A 111 -17.62 -12.46 13.11
C LEU A 111 -17.42 -13.57 14.16
N PRO A 112 -17.47 -13.23 15.46
CA PRO A 112 -17.74 -14.20 16.52
C PRO A 112 -19.02 -15.01 16.25
N GLU A 113 -19.09 -16.24 16.75
CA GLU A 113 -20.24 -17.15 16.53
C GLU A 113 -21.58 -16.59 17.06
N ASP A 114 -21.53 -15.65 18.01
CA ASP A 114 -22.69 -15.03 18.66
C ASP A 114 -23.14 -13.70 18.02
N LEU A 115 -22.50 -13.26 16.93
CA LEU A 115 -22.87 -12.04 16.21
C LEU A 115 -23.37 -12.35 14.80
N GLU A 116 -24.51 -11.77 14.43
CA GLU A 116 -25.01 -11.81 13.05
C GLU A 116 -24.66 -10.53 12.29
N LEU A 117 -24.68 -10.60 10.97
CA LEU A 117 -24.46 -9.43 10.12
C LEU A 117 -25.50 -8.32 10.38
N ALA A 118 -26.73 -8.69 10.74
CA ALA A 118 -27.79 -7.75 11.11
C ALA A 118 -27.43 -6.92 12.36
N ASP A 119 -26.53 -7.41 13.20
CA ASP A 119 -26.07 -6.75 14.42
C ASP A 119 -24.93 -5.75 14.16
N LEU A 120 -24.30 -5.81 12.99
CA LEU A 120 -23.27 -4.86 12.56
C LEU A 120 -23.85 -3.82 11.60
N ALA A 121 -24.03 -2.60 12.08
CA ALA A 121 -24.24 -1.47 11.18
C ALA A 121 -22.97 -1.24 10.35
N PRO A 122 -23.06 -1.17 9.00
CA PRO A 122 -21.92 -0.81 8.18
C PRO A 122 -21.47 0.63 8.54
N PRO A 123 -20.16 0.88 8.65
CA PRO A 123 -19.65 2.23 8.91
C PRO A 123 -20.16 3.22 7.85
N LYS A 124 -20.62 4.40 8.29
CA LYS A 124 -21.19 5.43 7.40
C LYS A 124 -20.34 6.69 7.29
N PHE A 125 -19.43 6.91 8.23
CA PHE A 125 -18.61 8.11 8.29
C PHE A 125 -17.19 7.80 7.84
N GLY A 126 -16.75 8.47 6.79
CA GLY A 126 -15.43 8.31 6.20
C GLY A 126 -15.04 9.49 5.33
N LYS A 127 -13.82 9.44 4.79
CA LYS A 127 -13.29 10.42 3.84
C LYS A 127 -12.67 9.68 2.67
N GLN A 128 -12.62 10.37 1.54
CA GLN A 128 -11.89 9.94 0.36
C GLN A 128 -11.01 11.09 -0.12
N TYR A 129 -9.79 10.74 -0.49
CA TYR A 129 -8.76 11.61 -1.00
C TYR A 129 -8.50 11.30 -2.47
N ARG A 130 -8.33 12.38 -3.23
CA ARG A 130 -7.83 12.36 -4.60
C ARG A 130 -6.61 13.26 -4.64
N ALA A 131 -5.51 12.75 -5.19
CA ALA A 131 -4.34 13.56 -5.41
C ALA A 131 -4.58 14.70 -6.39
N SER A 132 -3.94 15.83 -6.11
CA SER A 132 -3.94 17.03 -6.94
C SER A 132 -3.35 16.75 -8.33
N TRP A 133 -2.41 15.80 -8.40
CA TRP A 133 -1.79 15.28 -9.61
C TRP A 133 -1.43 13.78 -9.43
N GLY A 134 -1.12 13.07 -10.52
CA GLY A 134 -0.60 11.69 -10.45
C GLY A 134 -1.65 10.58 -10.42
N GLY A 135 -2.89 10.91 -10.03
CA GLY A 135 -4.03 9.97 -10.06
C GLY A 135 -4.12 9.04 -8.85
N HIS A 136 -3.32 9.27 -7.81
CA HIS A 136 -3.38 8.54 -6.56
C HIS A 136 -4.69 8.83 -5.80
N GLY A 137 -5.11 7.88 -4.97
CA GLY A 137 -6.29 8.02 -4.14
C GLY A 137 -6.25 7.10 -2.94
N SER A 138 -6.95 7.54 -1.88
CA SER A 138 -7.14 6.77 -0.65
C SER A 138 -8.54 7.01 -0.10
N GLY A 139 -9.14 6.03 0.57
CA GLY A 139 -10.40 6.20 1.29
C GLY A 139 -10.42 5.36 2.55
N PHE A 140 -11.11 5.86 3.57
CA PHE A 140 -11.13 5.25 4.90
C PHE A 140 -12.37 5.66 5.70
N TYR A 141 -12.79 4.80 6.62
CA TYR A 141 -13.76 5.13 7.66
C TYR A 141 -13.09 5.82 8.85
N ILE A 142 -13.89 6.55 9.63
CA ILE A 142 -13.41 7.28 10.82
C ILE A 142 -14.20 6.85 12.05
N GLY A 143 -13.49 6.33 13.04
CA GLY A 143 -13.96 6.13 14.41
C GLY A 143 -14.75 4.84 14.67
N ASP A 144 -15.42 4.26 13.67
CA ASP A 144 -16.18 3.01 13.80
C ASP A 144 -15.30 1.78 13.53
N PRO A 145 -14.98 0.95 14.54
CA PRO A 145 -14.08 -0.18 14.40
C PRO A 145 -14.73 -1.45 13.83
N ASN A 146 -16.05 -1.49 13.61
CA ASN A 146 -16.79 -2.72 13.32
C ASN A 146 -16.22 -3.50 12.14
N LEU A 147 -15.97 -2.80 11.02
CA LEU A 147 -15.42 -3.46 9.83
C LEU A 147 -13.96 -3.91 10.04
N MET A 148 -13.17 -3.15 10.79
CA MET A 148 -11.79 -3.55 11.12
C MET A 148 -11.76 -4.78 12.04
N LEU A 149 -12.67 -4.84 13.02
CA LEU A 149 -12.83 -5.99 13.92
C LEU A 149 -13.21 -7.25 13.15
N ALA A 150 -14.16 -7.15 12.21
CA ALA A 150 -14.56 -8.28 11.38
C ALA A 150 -13.40 -8.79 10.49
N ILE A 151 -12.54 -7.90 9.98
CA ILE A 151 -11.45 -8.30 9.07
C ILE A 151 -10.22 -8.81 9.84
N MET A 152 -9.81 -8.08 10.89
CA MET A 152 -8.50 -8.27 11.54
C MET A 152 -8.59 -8.87 12.95
N GLY A 153 -9.80 -8.94 13.53
CA GLY A 153 -10.02 -9.38 14.89
C GLY A 153 -9.58 -8.37 15.97
N PRO A 154 -9.96 -8.62 17.23
CA PRO A 154 -9.82 -7.64 18.32
C PRO A 154 -8.38 -7.29 18.68
N LYS A 155 -7.44 -8.23 18.54
CA LYS A 155 -6.03 -8.00 18.90
C LYS A 155 -5.37 -6.96 18.00
N VAL A 156 -5.58 -7.06 16.70
CA VAL A 156 -5.00 -6.12 15.72
C VAL A 156 -5.70 -4.78 15.82
N THR A 157 -7.03 -4.76 15.92
CA THR A 157 -7.78 -3.50 16.10
C THR A 157 -7.29 -2.74 17.32
N SER A 158 -7.21 -3.38 18.49
CA SER A 158 -6.73 -2.72 19.72
C SER A 158 -5.28 -2.20 19.56
N TYR A 159 -4.37 -2.96 18.95
CA TYR A 159 -3.01 -2.50 18.67
C TYR A 159 -2.97 -1.23 17.79
N LEU A 160 -3.87 -1.12 16.81
CA LEU A 160 -3.93 0.03 15.90
C LEU A 160 -4.58 1.25 16.55
N THR A 161 -5.49 1.08 17.49
CA THR A 161 -6.36 2.15 17.98
C THR A 161 -6.09 2.57 19.42
N GLU A 162 -5.39 1.75 20.21
CA GLU A 162 -5.23 1.91 21.65
C GLU A 162 -3.78 1.66 22.11
N GLY A 163 -3.46 2.20 23.29
CA GLY A 163 -2.20 1.97 23.97
C GLY A 163 -0.98 2.65 23.33
N PRO A 164 0.23 2.35 23.83
CA PRO A 164 1.43 3.14 23.53
C PRO A 164 1.82 3.15 22.04
N ALA A 165 1.53 2.07 21.30
CA ALA A 165 1.84 2.01 19.87
C ALA A 165 0.94 2.94 19.04
N ALA A 166 -0.36 2.99 19.37
CA ALA A 166 -1.31 3.88 18.71
C ALA A 166 -1.06 5.35 19.09
N GLU A 167 -0.71 5.63 20.35
CA GLU A 167 -0.30 6.96 20.82
C GLU A 167 0.95 7.46 20.10
N LYS A 168 1.97 6.61 19.96
CA LYS A 168 3.18 6.92 19.18
C LYS A 168 2.86 7.21 17.72
N ALA A 169 1.97 6.42 17.09
CA ALA A 169 1.53 6.68 15.73
C ALA A 169 0.82 8.03 15.62
N ALA A 170 -0.06 8.37 16.58
CA ALA A 170 -0.73 9.67 16.62
C ALA A 170 0.24 10.84 16.75
N GLU A 171 1.29 10.70 17.58
CA GLU A 171 2.36 11.69 17.71
C GLU A 171 3.09 11.91 16.38
N ARG A 172 3.56 10.83 15.75
CA ARG A 172 4.30 10.89 14.47
C ARG A 172 3.46 11.42 13.33
N LEU A 173 2.19 11.03 13.26
CA LEU A 173 1.24 11.49 12.25
C LEU A 173 0.63 12.86 12.60
N GLY A 174 1.02 13.46 13.73
CA GLY A 174 0.58 14.79 14.16
C GLY A 174 -0.93 14.91 14.40
N SER A 175 -1.63 13.79 14.64
CA SER A 175 -3.07 13.77 14.84
C SER A 175 -3.53 12.48 15.51
N ILE A 176 -4.31 12.62 16.61
CA ILE A 176 -4.99 11.50 17.27
C ILE A 176 -5.94 10.79 16.29
N GLU A 177 -6.64 11.54 15.44
CA GLU A 177 -7.54 10.95 14.44
C GLU A 177 -6.76 10.05 13.48
N ARG A 178 -5.64 10.52 12.94
CA ARG A 178 -4.81 9.74 12.00
C ARG A 178 -4.15 8.52 12.65
N GLY A 179 -3.69 8.67 13.90
CA GLY A 179 -3.03 7.59 14.62
C GLY A 179 -3.97 6.47 15.06
N THR A 180 -5.22 6.82 15.42
CA THR A 180 -6.08 5.94 16.23
C THR A 180 -7.52 5.77 15.72
N LYS A 181 -7.99 6.60 14.77
CA LYS A 181 -9.39 6.61 14.31
C LYS A 181 -9.58 6.26 12.84
N ILE A 182 -8.53 6.18 12.04
CA ILE A 182 -8.62 5.70 10.65
C ILE A 182 -8.87 4.19 10.66
N MET A 183 -9.98 3.79 10.05
CA MET A 183 -10.41 2.40 9.98
C MET A 183 -10.53 1.97 8.52
N VAL A 184 -9.91 0.83 8.19
CA VAL A 184 -10.02 0.17 6.88
C VAL A 184 -9.67 1.13 5.74
N GLU A 185 -8.43 1.61 5.72
CA GLU A 185 -7.95 2.44 4.62
C GLU A 185 -7.62 1.59 3.38
N HIS A 186 -8.11 2.01 2.21
CA HIS A 186 -7.68 1.52 0.91
C HIS A 186 -6.90 2.62 0.20
N MET A 187 -5.86 2.26 -0.56
CA MET A 187 -5.04 3.24 -1.26
C MET A 187 -4.42 2.64 -2.52
N THR A 188 -4.31 3.46 -3.57
CA THR A 188 -3.48 3.21 -4.75
C THR A 188 -2.55 4.39 -4.98
N VAL A 189 -1.27 4.07 -5.19
CA VAL A 189 -0.27 4.96 -5.78
C VAL A 189 -0.17 4.63 -7.26
#